data_AF-A0A512AL87-F1
#
_entry.id   AF-A0A512AL87-F1
#
_cell.length_a   1.000
_cell.length_b   1.000
_cell.length_c   1.000
_cell.angle_alpha   90.00
_cell.angle_beta   90.00
_cell.angle_gamma   90.00
#
_symmetry.space_group_name_H-M   'P 1'
#
loop_
_entity.id
_entity.type
_entity.pdbx_description
1 polymer ?
#
loop_
_entity_poly.entity_id
_entity_poly.type
_entity_poly.pdbx_seq_one_letter_code
_entity_poly.pdbx_strand_id
1 'polypeptide(L)'
;MAGEYRKTSGRFLIDYMRDTAEGNEALRVRLALAGDVYIKQWSFALLNKICLILALILSALVLMWPVVGTKIATQFVLADSSVLQTAITTAAAASIYGYQYYKRRQAATENLLRAIVFGAQDVRALAKAVIAEMGRIDTGFDFKAQSEAEEPDEDAKTG
;
A
#
# COMPACT_ATOMS: atom_id res chain seq x y z
N MET A 1 26.59 -15.42 13.60
CA MET A 1 25.63 -15.69 12.53
C MET A 1 25.80 -14.63 11.45
N ALA A 2 26.12 -14.99 10.21
CA ALA A 2 26.18 -14.02 9.12
C ALA A 2 24.73 -13.62 8.78
N GLY A 3 24.33 -12.40 9.11
CA GLY A 3 22.96 -11.94 8.94
C GLY A 3 22.59 -11.86 7.48
N GLU A 4 21.59 -12.62 7.05
CA GLU A 4 21.00 -12.49 5.72
C GLU A 4 20.09 -11.24 5.71
N TYR A 5 20.68 -10.08 5.41
CA TYR A 5 19.98 -8.79 5.39
C TYR A 5 19.05 -8.59 4.18
N ARG A 6 18.94 -9.57 3.28
CA ARG A 6 18.04 -9.54 2.11
C ARG A 6 16.62 -9.96 2.49
N LYS A 7 16.04 -9.29 3.48
CA LYS A 7 14.67 -9.54 3.95
C LYS A 7 13.86 -8.27 3.90
N THR A 8 12.54 -8.41 3.79
CA THR A 8 11.65 -7.27 4.01
C THR A 8 11.78 -6.81 5.47
N SER A 9 11.64 -5.50 5.70
CA SER A 9 11.69 -4.90 7.03
C SER A 9 10.77 -5.63 8.02
N GLY A 10 9.53 -5.95 7.62
CA GLY A 10 8.60 -6.72 8.44
C GLY A 10 9.12 -8.11 8.82
N ARG A 11 9.73 -8.83 7.87
CA ARG A 11 10.26 -10.18 8.15
C ARG A 11 11.46 -10.15 9.09
N PHE A 12 12.33 -9.15 8.93
CA PHE A 12 13.44 -8.93 9.85
C PHE A 12 12.95 -8.70 11.29
N LEU A 13 11.90 -7.89 11.47
CA LEU A 13 11.34 -7.60 12.80
C LEU A 13 10.71 -8.83 13.47
N ILE A 14 10.03 -9.68 12.70
CA ILE A 14 9.45 -10.93 13.20
C ILE A 14 10.55 -11.93 13.60
N ASP A 15 11.57 -12.09 12.76
CA ASP A 15 12.71 -12.96 13.06
C ASP A 15 13.42 -12.48 14.34
N TYR A 16 13.69 -11.18 14.46
CA TYR A 16 14.29 -10.57 15.65
C TYR A 16 13.47 -10.84 16.92
N MET A 17 12.14 -10.65 16.86
CA MET A 17 11.28 -10.90 18.01
C MET A 17 11.17 -12.37 18.37
N ARG A 18 11.20 -13.28 17.38
CA ARG A 18 11.19 -14.72 17.64
C ARG A 18 12.42 -15.12 18.46
N ASP A 19 13.59 -14.63 18.10
CA ASP A 19 14.84 -14.92 18.81
C ASP A 19 14.85 -14.31 20.22
N THR A 20 14.23 -13.13 20.38
CA THR A 20 14.19 -12.42 21.68
C THR A 20 13.11 -12.97 22.63
N ALA A 21 12.07 -13.64 22.10
CA ALA A 21 10.93 -14.12 22.89
C ALA A 21 11.16 -15.47 23.58
N GLU A 22 12.30 -16.14 23.36
CA GLU A 22 12.62 -17.40 24.00
C GLU A 22 12.62 -17.26 25.54
N GLY A 23 11.76 -18.01 26.22
CA GLY A 23 11.68 -18.04 27.68
C GLY A 23 10.86 -16.91 28.34
N ASN A 24 10.28 -15.97 27.59
CA ASN A 24 9.47 -14.88 28.16
C ASN A 24 8.05 -14.84 27.60
N GLU A 25 7.07 -15.20 28.44
CA GLU A 25 5.65 -15.29 28.05
C GLU A 25 5.06 -13.95 27.57
N ALA A 26 5.46 -12.82 28.15
CA ALA A 26 5.01 -11.50 27.72
C ALA A 26 5.51 -11.16 26.30
N LEU A 27 6.73 -11.56 25.95
CA LEU A 27 7.28 -11.38 24.60
C LEU A 27 6.62 -12.32 23.59
N ARG A 28 6.17 -13.52 24.00
CA ARG A 28 5.41 -14.43 23.13
C ARG A 28 4.05 -13.85 22.73
N VAL A 29 3.37 -13.17 23.64
CA VAL A 29 2.11 -12.46 23.32
C VAL A 29 2.37 -11.31 22.35
N ARG A 30 3.43 -10.51 22.57
CA ARG A 30 3.83 -9.48 21.60
C ARG A 30 4.16 -10.08 20.23
N LEU A 31 4.81 -11.24 20.19
CA LEU A 31 5.12 -11.95 18.95
C LEU A 31 3.87 -12.42 18.21
N ALA A 32 2.84 -12.88 18.91
CA ALA A 32 1.56 -13.21 18.28
C ALA A 32 0.91 -11.97 17.64
N LEU A 33 0.90 -10.84 18.35
CA LEU A 33 0.41 -9.55 17.83
C LEU A 33 1.21 -9.06 16.61
N ALA A 34 2.54 -9.12 16.68
CA ALA A 34 3.40 -8.78 15.55
C ALA A 34 3.14 -9.70 14.35
N GLY A 35 2.95 -11.01 14.60
CA GLY A 35 2.65 -11.99 13.56
C GLY A 35 1.38 -11.66 12.78
N ASP A 36 0.31 -11.28 13.47
CA ASP A 36 -0.95 -10.88 12.84
C ASP A 36 -0.78 -9.63 11.94
N VAL A 37 -0.14 -8.59 12.47
CA VAL A 37 0.15 -7.36 11.70
C VAL A 37 1.05 -7.65 10.50
N TYR A 38 2.04 -8.55 10.65
CA TYR A 38 2.93 -8.95 9.57
C TYR A 38 2.20 -9.66 8.42
N ILE A 39 1.25 -10.55 8.72
CA ILE A 39 0.44 -11.22 7.69
C ILE A 39 -0.32 -10.17 6.86
N LYS A 40 -0.91 -9.17 7.53
CA LYS A 40 -1.61 -8.06 6.87
C LYS A 40 -0.65 -7.18 6.05
N GLN A 41 0.52 -6.83 6.59
CA GLN A 41 1.56 -6.09 5.87
C GLN A 41 1.96 -6.82 4.58
N TRP A 42 2.16 -8.13 4.64
CA TRP A 42 2.53 -8.95 3.48
C TRP A 42 1.44 -8.94 2.41
N SER A 43 0.17 -9.05 2.81
CA SER A 43 -0.97 -8.94 1.90
C SER A 43 -0.99 -7.58 1.18
N PHE A 44 -0.80 -6.47 1.92
CA PHE A 44 -0.73 -5.14 1.30
C PHE A 44 0.48 -4.99 0.36
N ALA A 45 1.62 -5.59 0.70
CA ALA A 45 2.79 -5.57 -0.17
C ALA A 45 2.54 -6.33 -1.48
N LEU A 46 1.82 -7.46 -1.43
CA LEU A 46 1.43 -8.22 -2.61
C LEU A 46 0.47 -7.41 -3.51
N LEU A 47 -0.59 -6.84 -2.92
CA LEU A 47 -1.57 -6.01 -3.64
C LEU A 47 -0.91 -4.77 -4.25
N ASN A 48 -0.05 -4.10 -3.49
CA ASN A 48 0.74 -2.96 -3.96
C ASN A 48 1.57 -3.33 -5.20
N LYS A 49 2.22 -4.50 -5.20
CA LYS A 49 3.02 -4.98 -6.34
C LYS A 49 2.16 -5.26 -7.58
N ILE A 50 0.98 -5.87 -7.39
CA ILE A 50 0.04 -6.14 -8.49
C ILE A 50 -0.46 -4.82 -9.10
N CYS A 51 -0.94 -3.90 -8.26
CA CYS A 51 -1.41 -2.59 -8.71
C CYS A 51 -0.30 -1.80 -9.42
N LEU A 52 0.94 -1.87 -8.95
CA LEU A 52 2.08 -1.23 -9.61
C LEU A 52 2.31 -1.79 -11.03
N ILE A 53 2.31 -3.12 -11.17
CA ILE A 53 2.52 -3.76 -12.48
C ILE A 53 1.39 -3.38 -13.44
N LEU A 54 0.14 -3.43 -12.97
CA LEU A 54 -1.02 -3.01 -13.77
C LEU A 54 -0.91 -1.53 -14.17
N ALA A 55 -0.56 -0.65 -13.23
CA ALA A 55 -0.37 0.78 -13.50
C ALA A 55 0.71 1.01 -14.56
N LEU A 56 1.84 0.31 -14.50
CA LEU A 56 2.91 0.43 -15.49
C LEU A 56 2.46 -0.02 -16.88
N ILE A 57 1.81 -1.19 -16.98
CA ILE A 57 1.32 -1.72 -18.26
C ILE A 57 0.26 -0.79 -18.85
N LEU A 58 -0.74 -0.39 -18.07
CA LEU A 58 -1.82 0.45 -18.55
C LEU A 58 -1.33 1.86 -18.90
N SER A 59 -0.42 2.43 -18.12
CA SER A 59 0.18 3.73 -18.47
C SER A 59 0.99 3.65 -19.76
N ALA A 60 1.74 2.57 -19.96
CA ALA A 60 2.44 2.35 -21.23
C ALA A 60 1.46 2.22 -22.40
N LEU A 61 0.32 1.52 -22.22
CA LEU A 61 -0.73 1.43 -23.24
C LEU A 61 -1.35 2.80 -23.56
N VAL A 62 -1.63 3.63 -22.55
CA VAL A 62 -2.13 5.00 -22.75
C VAL A 62 -1.12 5.83 -23.54
N LEU A 63 0.16 5.75 -23.21
CA LEU A 63 1.23 6.49 -23.91
C LEU A 63 1.45 6.01 -25.34
N MET A 64 1.29 4.70 -25.59
CA MET A 64 1.41 4.12 -26.94
C MET A 64 0.18 4.35 -27.80
N TRP A 65 -0.98 4.68 -27.22
CA TRP A 65 -2.24 4.88 -27.92
C TRP A 65 -2.16 5.79 -29.17
N PRO A 66 -1.57 7.00 -29.12
CA PRO A 66 -1.46 7.86 -30.31
C PRO A 66 -0.65 7.24 -31.45
N VAL A 67 0.33 6.38 -31.14
CA VAL A 67 1.11 5.65 -32.16
C VAL A 67 0.27 4.56 -32.82
N VAL A 68 -0.54 3.85 -32.02
CA VAL A 68 -1.47 2.82 -32.51
C VAL A 68 -2.55 3.46 -33.40
N GLY A 69 -3.16 4.56 -32.96
CA GLY A 69 -4.19 5.26 -33.72
C GLY A 69 -3.70 5.81 -35.07
N THR A 70 -2.44 6.22 -35.17
CA THR A 70 -1.91 6.82 -36.42
C THR A 70 -1.35 5.81 -37.42
N LYS A 71 -0.87 4.64 -36.97
CA LYS A 71 -0.21 3.64 -37.84
C LYS A 71 -1.00 2.35 -38.03
N ILE A 72 -1.87 1.98 -37.09
CA ILE A 72 -2.55 0.67 -37.07
C ILE A 72 -4.07 0.82 -37.30
N ALA A 73 -4.65 2.00 -37.07
CA ALA A 73 -6.08 2.25 -37.26
C ALA A 73 -6.59 2.00 -38.69
N THR A 74 -5.71 2.11 -39.70
CA THR A 74 -6.06 1.74 -41.08
C THR A 74 -6.40 0.26 -41.27
N GLN A 75 -6.08 -0.61 -40.31
CA GLN A 75 -6.39 -2.05 -40.36
C GLN A 75 -7.33 -2.55 -39.25
N PHE A 76 -7.54 -1.79 -38.17
CA PHE A 76 -8.35 -2.21 -37.03
C PHE A 76 -9.35 -1.12 -36.60
N VAL A 77 -10.65 -1.42 -36.75
CA VAL A 77 -11.79 -0.55 -36.35
C VAL A 77 -11.77 -0.18 -34.87
N LEU A 78 -11.14 -1.00 -34.03
CA LEU A 78 -11.05 -0.78 -32.57
C LEU A 78 -10.07 0.33 -32.17
N ALA A 79 -9.11 0.69 -33.02
CA ALA A 79 -8.10 1.71 -32.71
C ALA A 79 -8.64 3.15 -32.73
N ASP A 80 -9.77 3.39 -33.41
CA ASP A 80 -10.48 4.67 -33.43
C ASP A 80 -11.51 4.81 -32.29
N SER A 81 -11.60 3.83 -31.38
CA SER A 81 -12.59 3.84 -30.30
C SER A 81 -12.15 4.71 -29.13
N SER A 82 -12.73 5.92 -29.04
CA SER A 82 -12.58 6.82 -27.88
C SER A 82 -13.04 6.20 -26.56
N VAL A 83 -14.00 5.28 -26.61
CA VAL A 83 -14.48 4.52 -25.45
C VAL A 83 -13.39 3.63 -24.89
N LEU A 84 -12.67 2.91 -25.76
CA LEU A 84 -11.59 2.01 -25.34
C LEU A 84 -10.42 2.79 -24.74
N GLN A 85 -10.03 3.92 -25.35
CA GLN A 85 -9.02 4.82 -24.80
C GLN A 85 -9.39 5.31 -23.40
N THR A 86 -10.64 5.77 -23.24
CA THR A 86 -11.14 6.26 -21.95
C THR A 86 -11.14 5.14 -20.90
N ALA A 87 -11.59 3.94 -21.27
CA ALA A 87 -11.59 2.79 -20.36
C ALA A 87 -10.18 2.41 -19.91
N ILE A 88 -9.20 2.35 -20.82
CA ILE A 88 -7.79 2.06 -20.50
C ILE A 88 -7.21 3.15 -19.59
N THR A 89 -7.52 4.42 -19.87
CA THR A 89 -7.05 5.56 -19.06
C THR A 89 -7.63 5.51 -17.65
N THR A 90 -8.94 5.27 -17.51
CA THR A 90 -9.59 5.10 -16.21
C THR A 90 -9.03 3.91 -15.44
N ALA A 91 -8.79 2.79 -16.12
CA ALA A 91 -8.16 1.63 -15.50
C ALA A 91 -6.72 1.92 -15.04
N ALA A 92 -5.96 2.70 -15.81
CA ALA A 92 -4.61 3.14 -15.44
C ALA A 92 -4.65 4.00 -14.17
N ALA A 93 -5.54 5.01 -14.15
CA ALA A 93 -5.74 5.88 -13.00
C ALA A 93 -6.17 5.09 -11.75
N ALA A 94 -7.13 4.17 -11.89
CA ALA A 94 -7.58 3.30 -10.81
C ALA A 94 -6.44 2.41 -10.27
N SER A 95 -5.57 1.90 -11.16
CA SER A 95 -4.42 1.08 -10.76
C SER A 95 -3.36 1.89 -10.01
N ILE A 96 -3.08 3.13 -10.46
CA ILE A 96 -2.18 4.06 -9.78
C ILE A 96 -2.74 4.41 -8.39
N TYR A 97 -4.02 4.71 -8.31
CA TYR A 97 -4.69 4.99 -7.04
C TYR A 97 -4.62 3.79 -6.10
N GLY A 98 -4.93 2.58 -6.60
CA GLY A 98 -4.79 1.33 -5.85
C GLY A 98 -3.37 1.11 -5.33
N TYR A 99 -2.35 1.37 -6.16
CA TYR A 99 -0.95 1.33 -5.75
C TYR A 99 -0.68 2.29 -4.57
N GLN A 100 -1.04 3.57 -4.69
CA GLN A 100 -0.83 4.54 -3.62
C GLN A 100 -1.58 4.16 -2.34
N TYR A 101 -2.81 3.67 -2.49
CA TYR A 101 -3.68 3.24 -1.39
C TYR A 101 -3.06 2.08 -0.59
N TYR A 102 -2.58 1.04 -1.27
CA TYR A 102 -1.95 -0.11 -0.61
C TYR A 102 -0.54 0.23 -0.10
N LYS A 103 0.20 1.11 -0.78
CA LYS A 103 1.51 1.58 -0.33
C LYS A 103 1.42 2.29 1.03
N ARG A 104 0.42 3.16 1.23
CA ARG A 104 0.18 3.84 2.51
C ARG A 104 -0.13 2.85 3.64
N ARG A 105 -0.97 1.85 3.38
CA ARG A 105 -1.31 0.79 4.37
C ARG A 105 -0.12 -0.12 4.69
N GLN A 106 0.69 -0.45 3.70
CA GLN A 106 1.94 -1.17 3.91
C GLN A 106 2.89 -0.38 4.84
N ALA A 107 3.03 0.94 4.63
CA ALA A 107 3.86 1.77 5.50
C ALA A 107 3.29 1.89 6.93
N ALA A 108 1.96 2.04 7.07
CA ALA A 108 1.30 2.10 8.36
C ALA A 108 1.50 0.81 9.17
N THR A 109 1.26 -0.35 8.57
CA THR A 109 1.48 -1.67 9.20
C THR A 109 2.95 -1.89 9.57
N GLU A 110 3.89 -1.42 8.76
CA GLU A 110 5.32 -1.50 9.07
C GLU A 110 5.71 -0.62 10.27
N ASN A 111 5.15 0.58 10.38
CA ASN A 111 5.34 1.44 11.54
C ASN A 111 4.70 0.83 12.80
N LEU A 112 3.54 0.21 12.67
CA LEU A 112 2.89 -0.51 13.75
C LEU A 112 3.75 -1.69 14.24
N LEU A 113 4.35 -2.45 13.32
CA LEU A 113 5.31 -3.50 13.67
C LEU A 113 6.51 -2.96 14.43
N ARG A 114 7.09 -1.84 14.00
CA ARG A 114 8.18 -1.19 14.76
C ARG A 114 7.75 -0.77 16.15
N ALA A 115 6.53 -0.24 16.28
CA ALA A 115 5.97 0.13 17.58
C ALA A 115 5.76 -1.09 18.49
N ILE A 116 5.36 -2.24 17.94
CA ILE A 116 5.23 -3.49 18.70
C ILE A 116 6.60 -4.00 19.18
N VAL A 117 7.60 -3.95 18.30
CA VAL A 117 8.94 -4.49 18.57
C VAL A 117 9.70 -3.61 19.57
N PHE A 118 9.73 -2.29 19.34
CA PHE A 118 10.58 -1.35 20.09
C PHE A 118 9.80 -0.49 21.09
N GLY A 119 8.48 -0.60 21.14
CA GLY A 119 7.66 0.19 22.06
C GLY A 119 7.82 -0.22 23.52
N ALA A 120 7.94 0.80 24.38
CA ALA A 120 7.96 0.65 25.83
C ALA A 120 6.56 0.41 26.46
N GLN A 121 5.50 0.42 25.64
CA GLN A 121 4.12 0.32 26.10
C GLN A 121 3.78 -1.07 26.65
N ASP A 122 2.89 -1.14 27.64
CA ASP A 122 2.36 -2.42 28.12
C ASP A 122 1.64 -3.19 27.00
N VAL A 123 1.72 -4.53 27.05
CA VAL A 123 1.15 -5.42 26.01
C VAL A 123 -0.34 -5.19 25.82
N ARG A 124 -1.09 -4.90 26.89
CA ARG A 124 -2.53 -4.69 26.82
C ARG A 124 -2.88 -3.33 26.20
N ALA A 125 -2.07 -2.30 26.45
CA ALA A 125 -2.22 -0.99 25.79
C ALA A 125 -1.89 -1.09 24.30
N LEU A 126 -0.81 -1.81 23.99
CA LEU A 126 -0.37 -2.07 22.62
C LEU A 126 -1.43 -2.84 21.83
N ALA A 127 -2.03 -3.88 22.41
CA ALA A 127 -3.09 -4.66 21.76
C ALA A 127 -4.30 -3.79 21.37
N LYS A 128 -4.73 -2.87 22.25
CA LYS A 128 -5.80 -1.92 21.93
C LYS A 128 -5.42 -0.99 20.77
N ALA A 129 -4.19 -0.45 20.79
CA ALA A 129 -3.70 0.42 19.72
C ALA A 129 -3.60 -0.33 18.38
N VAL A 130 -3.11 -1.58 18.40
CA VAL A 130 -3.05 -2.45 17.23
C VAL A 130 -4.44 -2.73 16.67
N ILE A 131 -5.41 -3.09 17.51
CA ILE A 131 -6.79 -3.34 17.08
C ILE A 131 -7.42 -2.08 16.45
N ALA A 132 -7.24 -0.91 17.07
CA ALA A 132 -7.76 0.35 16.54
C ALA A 132 -7.13 0.71 15.19
N GLU A 133 -5.80 0.60 15.09
CA GLU A 133 -5.07 0.90 13.85
C GLU A 133 -5.37 -0.12 12.76
N MET A 134 -5.48 -1.40 13.10
CA MET A 134 -5.93 -2.45 12.18
C MET A 134 -7.35 -2.21 11.68
N GLY A 135 -8.26 -1.78 12.57
CA GLY A 135 -9.61 -1.38 12.19
C GLY A 135 -9.62 -0.18 11.22
N ARG A 136 -8.76 0.80 11.45
CA ARG A 136 -8.57 1.98 10.57
C ARG A 136 -7.91 1.63 9.23
N ILE A 137 -7.10 0.58 9.18
CA ILE A 137 -6.46 0.10 7.96
C ILE A 137 -7.43 -0.77 7.14
N ASP A 138 -8.28 -1.53 7.83
CA ASP A 138 -9.31 -2.39 7.23
C ASP A 138 -10.56 -1.61 6.79
N THR A 139 -10.79 -0.38 7.26
CA THR A 139 -11.77 0.50 6.62
C THR A 139 -11.35 0.68 5.15
N GLY A 140 -12.28 0.33 4.26
CA GLY A 140 -12.04 0.21 2.83
C GLY A 140 -11.79 1.56 2.13
N PHE A 141 -12.20 1.63 0.87
CA PHE A 141 -12.12 2.87 0.11
C PHE A 141 -13.09 3.89 0.68
N ASP A 142 -12.56 4.86 1.42
CA ASP A 142 -13.31 6.05 1.79
C ASP A 142 -13.12 7.12 0.71
N PHE A 143 -14.15 7.34 -0.10
CA PHE A 143 -14.14 8.33 -1.17
C PHE A 143 -14.18 9.77 -0.63
N LYS A 144 -14.47 9.98 0.66
CA LYS A 144 -14.50 11.32 1.26
C LYS A 144 -13.13 11.96 1.43
N ALA A 145 -12.08 11.16 1.67
CA ALA A 145 -10.74 11.70 1.95
C ALA A 145 -10.04 12.29 0.71
N GLN A 146 -10.61 12.15 -0.48
CA GLN A 146 -9.99 12.61 -1.73
C GLN A 146 -10.47 14.00 -2.17
N SER A 147 -11.59 14.52 -1.64
CA SER A 147 -12.06 15.88 -1.95
C SER A 147 -11.37 16.98 -1.13
N GLU A 148 -10.72 16.63 0.00
CA GLU A 148 -10.08 17.61 0.89
C GLU A 148 -8.59 17.86 0.56
N ALA A 149 -8.00 17.11 -0.38
CA ALA A 149 -6.59 17.25 -0.75
C ALA A 149 -6.36 18.26 -1.89
N GLU A 150 -7.41 18.94 -2.38
CA GLU A 150 -7.40 19.77 -3.58
C GLU A 150 -8.04 21.16 -3.39
N GLU A 151 -8.12 21.68 -2.16
CA GLU A 151 -8.30 23.12 -1.96
C GLU A 151 -6.93 23.81 -1.93
N PRO A 152 -6.51 24.49 -3.01
CA PRO A 152 -5.42 25.45 -2.91
C PRO A 152 -5.89 26.62 -2.05
N ASP A 153 -5.11 26.91 -1.02
CA ASP A 153 -5.20 28.07 -0.14
C ASP A 153 -5.25 29.37 -0.97
N GLU A 154 -6.46 29.89 -1.20
CA GLU A 154 -6.73 31.06 -2.05
C GLU A 154 -6.62 32.39 -1.26
N ASP A 155 -6.05 32.38 -0.05
CA ASP A 155 -5.96 33.57 0.82
C ASP A 155 -4.55 34.19 0.90
N ALA A 156 -3.77 34.13 -0.19
CA ALA A 156 -2.46 34.79 -0.30
C ALA A 156 -2.42 35.98 -1.29
N LYS A 157 -3.54 36.68 -1.50
CA LYS A 157 -3.57 37.95 -2.27
C LYS A 157 -4.53 39.00 -1.67
N THR A 158 -4.16 39.55 -0.52
CA THR A 158 -4.49 40.94 -0.18
C THR A 158 -3.20 41.65 0.25
N GLY A 159 -2.66 42.45 -0.66
CA GLY A 159 -1.54 43.35 -0.48
C GLY A 159 -1.57 44.39 -1.59
#